data_AF-A0A7S2JFI3-F1
#
_entry.id   AF-A0A7S2JFI3-F1
#
_cell.length_a   1.000
_cell.length_b   1.000
_cell.length_c   1.000
_cell.angle_alpha   90.00
_cell.angle_beta   90.00
_cell.angle_gamma   90.00
#
_symmetry.space_group_name_H-M   'P 1'
#
loop_
_entity.id
_entity.type
_entity.pdbx_description
1 polymer ?
#
loop_
_entity_poly.entity_id
_entity_poly.type
_entity_poly.pdbx_seq_one_letter_code
_entity_poly.pdbx_strand_id
1 'polypeptide(L)'
;LKARASAGPCVPVAGPHVSAPALATSLAHSAAMSSEDANEESYQSIHAKCRSSVQHTCKNEFQSSTDAVKAAFEIAEKRATEFPKEPNLEAFVLLVSASTSFLGGVISFQNNQMDELLEKMRKVESLADKGPDWPGKDLIKTFGSFFCGLALFAMAFKTKSVKQGGQATWKIVAALRQLRGGTLLREASDYPGRERDFVRGNAVYTNAQINLAISGLPPA
;
A
#
# COMPACT_ATOMS: atom_id res chain seq x y z
N LEU A 1 -29.54 51.85 71.17
CA LEU A 1 -29.27 51.62 69.73
C LEU A 1 -28.80 50.17 69.56
N LYS A 2 -29.71 49.30 69.10
CA LYS A 2 -29.44 47.89 68.76
C LYS A 2 -28.81 47.83 67.37
N ALA A 3 -27.67 47.16 67.21
CA ALA A 3 -27.18 46.72 65.91
C ALA A 3 -26.84 45.23 66.00
N ARG A 4 -27.52 44.45 65.17
CA ARG A 4 -27.54 42.99 65.10
C ARG A 4 -26.71 42.62 63.86
N ALA A 5 -25.53 42.02 64.04
CA ALA A 5 -24.72 41.50 62.94
C ALA A 5 -25.13 40.05 62.67
N SER A 6 -25.70 39.78 61.49
CA SER A 6 -26.01 38.43 61.02
C SER A 6 -24.80 37.78 60.36
N ALA A 7 -24.35 36.66 60.89
CA ALA A 7 -23.43 35.75 60.20
C ALA A 7 -24.21 35.00 59.10
N GLY A 8 -23.76 35.12 57.85
CA GLY A 8 -24.22 34.28 56.74
C GLY A 8 -23.49 32.93 56.74
N PRO A 9 -24.14 31.83 56.34
CA PRO A 9 -23.49 30.52 56.30
C PRO A 9 -22.55 30.38 55.09
N CYS A 10 -21.32 29.94 55.34
CA CYS A 10 -20.41 29.43 54.31
C CYS A 10 -20.99 28.16 53.70
N VAL A 11 -21.27 28.17 52.40
CA VAL A 11 -21.57 26.97 51.61
C VAL A 11 -20.24 26.33 51.20
N PRO A 12 -19.97 25.06 51.51
CA PRO A 12 -18.80 24.37 50.99
C PRO A 12 -19.04 24.06 49.50
N VAL A 13 -18.16 24.58 48.64
CA VAL A 13 -18.09 24.21 47.23
C VAL A 13 -17.61 22.76 47.16
N ALA A 14 -18.54 21.83 46.97
CA ALA A 14 -18.24 20.44 46.66
C ALA A 14 -17.57 20.38 45.29
N GLY A 15 -16.24 20.19 45.27
CA GLY A 15 -15.52 19.86 44.05
C GLY A 15 -16.04 18.53 43.48
N PRO A 16 -16.12 18.37 42.15
CA PRO A 16 -16.59 17.14 41.56
C PRO A 16 -15.65 15.99 41.93
N HIS A 17 -16.16 15.02 42.71
CA HIS A 17 -15.55 13.72 42.91
C HIS A 17 -15.55 12.96 41.57
N VAL A 18 -14.54 13.21 40.74
CA VAL A 18 -14.29 12.41 39.55
C VAL A 18 -13.86 11.03 40.03
N SER A 19 -14.75 10.06 39.90
CA SER A 19 -14.49 8.68 40.34
C SER A 19 -13.34 8.10 39.50
N ALA A 20 -12.36 7.48 40.17
CA ALA A 20 -11.21 6.82 39.54
C ALA A 20 -11.52 5.97 38.28
N PRO A 21 -12.65 5.23 38.18
CA PRO A 21 -12.99 4.52 36.94
C PRO A 21 -13.27 5.43 35.74
N ALA A 22 -13.82 6.64 35.94
CA ALA A 22 -14.07 7.59 34.84
C ALA A 22 -12.76 8.19 34.29
N LEU A 23 -11.78 8.44 35.16
CA LEU A 23 -10.42 8.86 34.78
C LEU A 23 -9.67 7.75 34.04
N ALA A 24 -9.76 6.50 34.50
CA ALA A 24 -9.18 5.36 33.81
C ALA A 24 -9.78 5.14 32.41
N THR A 25 -11.10 5.33 32.27
CA THR A 25 -11.80 5.23 30.97
C THR A 25 -11.40 6.37 30.04
N SER A 26 -11.29 7.60 30.55
CA SER A 26 -10.79 8.76 29.80
C SER A 26 -9.35 8.61 29.34
N LEU A 27 -8.46 8.05 30.17
CA LEU A 27 -7.07 7.81 29.83
C LEU A 27 -6.91 6.68 28.83
N ALA A 28 -7.69 5.60 28.97
CA ALA A 28 -7.73 4.51 28.01
C ALA A 28 -8.28 4.97 26.65
N HIS A 29 -9.29 5.84 26.64
CA HIS A 29 -9.83 6.41 25.41
C HIS A 29 -8.83 7.36 24.73
N SER A 30 -8.16 8.22 25.51
CA SER A 30 -7.08 9.10 25.00
C SER A 30 -5.88 8.32 24.47
N ALA A 31 -5.47 7.24 25.16
CA ALA A 31 -4.40 6.35 24.70
C ALA A 31 -4.80 5.58 23.43
N ALA A 32 -6.04 5.10 23.34
CA ALA A 32 -6.55 4.44 22.14
C ALA A 32 -6.60 5.40 20.94
N MET A 33 -7.07 6.63 21.13
CA MET A 33 -7.03 7.67 20.09
C MET A 33 -5.60 7.94 19.63
N SER A 34 -4.64 8.08 20.55
CA SER A 34 -3.23 8.31 20.19
C SER A 34 -2.62 7.16 19.39
N SER A 35 -3.04 5.92 19.64
CA SER A 35 -2.59 4.75 18.87
C SER A 35 -3.20 4.68 17.47
N GLU A 36 -4.44 5.15 17.31
CA GLU A 36 -5.15 5.18 16.03
C GLU A 36 -4.64 6.31 15.13
N ASP A 37 -4.31 7.46 15.72
CA ASP A 37 -3.67 8.58 15.02
C ASP A 37 -2.27 8.21 14.53
N ALA A 38 -1.45 7.54 15.37
CA ALA A 38 -0.13 7.05 14.97
C ALA A 38 -0.21 6.00 13.84
N ASN A 39 -1.24 5.13 13.89
CA ASN A 39 -1.53 4.18 12.83
C ASN A 39 -1.83 4.90 11.50
N GLU A 40 -2.69 5.93 11.52
CA GLU A 40 -3.05 6.72 10.34
C GLU A 40 -1.87 7.52 9.77
N GLU A 41 -1.05 8.15 10.62
CA GLU A 41 0.16 8.87 10.20
C GLU A 41 1.15 7.96 9.46
N SER A 42 1.31 6.73 9.92
CA SER A 42 2.19 5.76 9.25
C SER A 42 1.67 5.36 7.86
N TYR A 43 0.35 5.20 7.67
CA TYR A 43 -0.26 5.00 6.35
C TYR A 43 0.05 6.17 5.42
N GLN A 44 -0.22 7.39 5.88
CA GLN A 44 -0.03 8.59 5.07
C GLN A 44 1.44 8.80 4.71
N SER A 45 2.35 8.51 5.64
CA SER A 45 3.79 8.57 5.40
C SER A 45 4.25 7.57 4.34
N ILE A 46 3.81 6.31 4.40
CA ILE A 46 4.12 5.30 3.38
C ILE A 46 3.53 5.73 2.02
N HIS A 47 2.29 6.21 2.00
CA HIS A 47 1.62 6.64 0.78
C HIS A 47 2.33 7.83 0.12
N ALA A 48 2.73 8.83 0.91
CA ALA A 48 3.45 10.00 0.44
C ALA A 48 4.78 9.62 -0.18
N LYS A 49 5.53 8.70 0.45
CA LYS A 49 6.81 8.21 -0.08
C LYS A 49 6.65 7.40 -1.36
N CYS A 50 5.65 6.52 -1.43
CA CYS A 50 5.33 5.78 -2.65
C CYS A 50 4.95 6.74 -3.80
N ARG A 51 4.12 7.75 -3.51
CA ARG A 51 3.77 8.80 -4.48
C ARG A 51 5.01 9.56 -4.96
N SER A 52 5.90 9.94 -4.05
CA SER A 52 7.17 10.60 -4.39
C SER A 52 8.02 9.73 -5.31
N SER A 53 8.13 8.43 -5.01
CA SER A 53 8.85 7.48 -5.88
C SER A 53 8.28 7.43 -7.29
N VAL A 54 6.95 7.34 -7.43
CA VAL A 54 6.30 7.36 -8.75
C VAL A 54 6.58 8.67 -9.48
N GLN A 55 6.50 9.81 -8.79
CA GLN A 55 6.83 11.12 -9.37
C GLN A 55 8.27 11.20 -9.86
N HIS A 56 9.24 10.75 -9.06
CA HIS A 56 10.66 10.69 -9.45
C HIS A 56 10.86 9.77 -10.66
N THR A 57 10.16 8.63 -10.70
CA THR A 57 10.19 7.70 -11.84
C THR A 57 9.70 8.36 -13.12
N CYS A 58 8.59 9.12 -13.06
CA CYS A 58 8.08 9.88 -14.20
C CYS A 58 9.03 11.02 -14.65
N LYS A 59 9.90 11.50 -13.76
CA LYS A 59 10.95 12.49 -14.07
C LYS A 59 12.27 11.86 -14.52
N ASN A 60 12.34 10.53 -14.66
CA ASN A 60 13.57 9.77 -14.92
C ASN A 60 14.63 9.86 -13.80
N GLU A 61 14.23 10.22 -12.58
CA GLU A 61 15.08 10.29 -11.39
C GLU A 61 15.07 8.95 -10.63
N PHE A 62 15.59 7.88 -11.25
CA PHE A 62 15.46 6.51 -10.72
C PHE A 62 16.14 6.28 -9.37
N GLN A 63 17.25 6.98 -9.09
CA GLN A 63 17.93 6.88 -7.80
C GLN A 63 17.05 7.44 -6.68
N SER A 64 16.53 8.66 -6.84
CA SER A 64 15.61 9.28 -5.88
C SER A 64 14.32 8.49 -5.71
N SER A 65 13.85 7.85 -6.78
CA SER A 65 12.72 6.91 -6.71
C SER A 65 13.02 5.71 -5.82
N THR A 66 14.20 5.10 -5.99
CA THR A 66 14.64 3.93 -5.20
C THR A 66 14.82 4.29 -3.73
N ASP A 67 15.39 5.45 -3.43
CA ASP A 67 15.58 5.95 -2.07
C ASP A 67 14.23 6.21 -1.38
N ALA A 68 13.25 6.80 -2.09
CA ALA A 68 11.90 7.01 -1.58
C ALA A 68 11.18 5.69 -1.28
N VAL A 69 11.34 4.67 -2.12
CA VAL A 69 10.80 3.32 -1.90
C VAL A 69 11.43 2.66 -0.69
N LYS A 70 12.76 2.73 -0.57
CA LYS A 70 13.48 2.14 0.58
C LYS A 70 12.97 2.75 1.90
N ALA A 71 12.82 4.07 1.94
CA ALA A 71 12.25 4.76 3.09
C ALA A 71 10.79 4.38 3.36
N ALA A 72 9.99 4.08 2.32
CA ALA A 72 8.64 3.57 2.51
C ALA A 72 8.63 2.14 3.07
N PHE A 73 9.60 1.32 2.66
CA PHE A 73 9.70 -0.08 3.07
C PHE A 73 10.08 -0.19 4.54
N GLU A 74 11.05 0.60 5.01
CA GLU A 74 11.45 0.64 6.42
C GLU A 74 10.29 1.04 7.36
N ILE A 75 9.38 1.90 6.89
CA ILE A 75 8.18 2.26 7.66
C ILE A 75 7.15 1.12 7.61
N ALA A 76 6.99 0.47 6.45
CA ALA A 76 6.09 -0.67 6.30
C ALA A 76 6.51 -1.86 7.18
N GLU A 77 7.80 -2.17 7.30
CA GLU A 77 8.30 -3.23 8.19
C GLU A 77 8.00 -2.93 9.66
N LYS A 78 8.29 -1.70 10.12
CA LYS A 78 7.96 -1.28 11.50
C LYS A 78 6.46 -1.41 11.77
N ARG A 79 5.64 -0.94 10.83
CA ARG A 79 4.19 -1.03 10.91
C ARG A 79 3.71 -2.49 10.96
N ALA A 80 4.29 -3.40 10.18
CA ALA A 80 3.92 -4.81 10.19
C ALA A 80 4.18 -5.46 11.57
N THR A 81 5.21 -5.00 12.29
CA THR A 81 5.48 -5.45 13.67
C THR A 81 4.56 -4.82 14.71
N GLU A 82 4.21 -3.54 14.55
CA GLU A 82 3.39 -2.79 15.51
C GLU A 82 1.88 -3.10 15.35
N PHE A 83 1.41 -3.36 14.13
CA PHE A 83 0.00 -3.54 13.79
C PHE A 83 -0.26 -4.82 12.99
N PRO A 84 -0.13 -6.02 13.60
CA PRO A 84 -0.25 -7.30 12.89
C PRO A 84 -1.67 -7.62 12.39
N LYS A 85 -2.69 -6.90 12.86
CA LYS A 85 -4.10 -7.06 12.43
C LYS A 85 -4.44 -6.21 11.21
N GLU A 86 -3.57 -5.27 10.84
CA GLU A 86 -3.78 -4.36 9.73
C GLU A 86 -3.24 -4.96 8.41
N PRO A 87 -3.72 -4.47 7.25
CA PRO A 87 -3.19 -4.85 5.95
C PRO A 87 -1.68 -4.68 5.84
N ASN A 88 -0.99 -5.71 5.33
CA ASN A 88 0.44 -5.65 5.09
C ASN A 88 0.74 -4.76 3.87
N LEU A 89 1.35 -3.60 4.12
CA LEU A 89 1.73 -2.64 3.08
C LEU A 89 3.10 -2.93 2.44
N GLU A 90 3.89 -3.86 2.99
CA GLU A 90 5.18 -4.26 2.40
C GLU A 90 5.00 -4.76 0.97
N ALA A 91 3.95 -5.54 0.72
CA ALA A 91 3.62 -6.05 -0.61
C ALA A 91 3.37 -4.91 -1.61
N PHE A 92 2.71 -3.84 -1.16
CA PHE A 92 2.45 -2.65 -1.97
C PHE A 92 3.73 -1.88 -2.25
N VAL A 93 4.55 -1.60 -1.23
CA VAL A 93 5.82 -0.88 -1.42
C VAL A 93 6.77 -1.66 -2.33
N LEU A 94 6.83 -2.98 -2.18
CA LEU A 94 7.64 -3.85 -3.01
C LEU A 94 7.14 -3.91 -4.45
N LEU A 95 5.82 -3.84 -4.66
CA LEU A 95 5.21 -3.71 -5.99
C LEU A 95 5.63 -2.39 -6.67
N VAL A 96 5.58 -1.27 -5.94
CA VAL A 96 6.07 0.02 -6.44
C VAL A 96 7.56 -0.10 -6.79
N SER A 97 8.39 -0.64 -5.89
CA SER A 97 9.83 -0.92 -6.13
C SER A 97 10.10 -1.70 -7.41
N ALA A 98 9.37 -2.80 -7.59
CA ALA A 98 9.56 -3.69 -8.73
C ALA A 98 9.15 -3.00 -10.03
N SER A 99 8.10 -2.18 -9.98
CA SER A 99 7.63 -1.43 -11.13
C SER A 99 8.56 -0.29 -11.55
N THR A 100 9.17 0.42 -10.59
CA THR A 100 10.17 1.47 -10.88
C THR A 100 11.47 0.87 -11.40
N SER A 101 11.87 -0.29 -10.85
CA SER A 101 12.99 -1.09 -11.36
C SER A 101 12.72 -1.57 -12.79
N PHE A 102 11.51 -2.02 -13.09
CA PHE A 102 11.11 -2.42 -14.44
C PHE A 102 11.16 -1.24 -15.41
N LEU A 103 10.56 -0.09 -15.07
CA LEU A 103 10.57 1.09 -15.93
C LEU A 103 11.98 1.64 -16.20
N GLY A 104 12.81 1.76 -15.16
CA GLY A 104 14.21 2.15 -15.31
C GLY A 104 15.03 1.11 -16.08
N GLY A 105 14.65 -0.16 -15.95
CA GLY A 105 15.31 -1.25 -16.65
C GLY A 105 14.96 -1.40 -18.12
N VAL A 106 13.72 -1.15 -18.49
CA VAL A 106 13.29 -1.03 -19.88
C VAL A 106 14.09 0.08 -20.59
N ILE A 107 14.38 1.19 -19.89
CA ILE A 107 15.21 2.28 -20.43
C ILE A 107 16.68 1.88 -20.54
N SER A 108 17.19 1.12 -19.56
CA SER A 108 18.63 0.81 -19.45
C SER A 108 19.06 -0.48 -20.16
N PHE A 109 18.11 -1.27 -20.70
CA PHE A 109 18.34 -2.55 -21.41
C PHE A 109 19.32 -3.51 -20.71
N GLN A 110 19.26 -3.64 -19.38
CA GLN A 110 20.19 -4.51 -18.65
C GLN A 110 19.71 -5.97 -18.59
N ASN A 111 20.63 -6.91 -18.81
CA ASN A 111 20.31 -8.33 -19.05
C ASN A 111 19.73 -9.11 -17.86
N ASN A 112 19.94 -8.67 -16.62
CA ASN A 112 19.55 -9.39 -15.39
C ASN A 112 18.27 -8.87 -14.72
N GLN A 113 17.64 -7.83 -15.29
CA GLN A 113 16.51 -7.16 -14.63
C GLN A 113 15.21 -7.97 -14.66
N MET A 114 15.07 -8.89 -15.62
CA MET A 114 13.89 -9.77 -15.68
C MET A 114 13.92 -10.82 -14.56
N ASP A 115 15.10 -11.32 -14.20
CA ASP A 115 15.27 -12.26 -13.08
C ASP A 115 14.99 -11.56 -11.74
N GLU A 116 15.55 -10.36 -11.55
CA GLU A 116 15.32 -9.54 -10.36
C GLU A 116 13.85 -9.13 -10.22
N LEU A 117 13.19 -8.76 -11.33
CA LEU A 117 11.76 -8.48 -11.37
C LEU A 117 10.94 -9.72 -10.97
N LEU A 118 11.29 -10.89 -11.49
CA LEU A 118 10.62 -12.15 -11.15
C LEU A 118 10.75 -12.48 -9.67
N GLU A 119 11.93 -12.29 -9.09
CA GLU A 119 12.17 -12.51 -7.67
C GLU A 119 11.35 -11.53 -6.81
N LYS A 120 11.37 -10.25 -7.15
CA LYS A 120 10.57 -9.21 -6.48
C LYS A 120 9.08 -9.51 -6.58
N MET A 121 8.57 -9.91 -7.75
CA MET A 121 7.15 -10.22 -7.94
C MET A 121 6.72 -11.49 -7.19
N ARG A 122 7.57 -12.52 -7.10
CA ARG A 122 7.29 -13.69 -6.24
C ARG A 122 7.23 -13.30 -4.77
N LYS A 123 8.12 -12.41 -4.32
CA LYS A 123 8.09 -11.87 -2.96
C LYS A 123 6.78 -11.08 -2.73
N VAL A 124 6.35 -10.25 -3.68
CA VAL A 124 5.05 -9.56 -3.63
C VAL A 124 3.89 -10.55 -3.49
N GLU A 125 3.83 -11.60 -4.32
CA GLU A 125 2.77 -12.63 -4.21
C GLU A 125 2.78 -13.27 -2.81
N SER A 126 3.96 -13.63 -2.28
CA SER A 126 4.10 -14.25 -0.96
C SER A 126 3.75 -13.32 0.21
N LEU A 127 4.00 -12.01 0.07
CA LEU A 127 3.69 -11.00 1.07
C LEU A 127 2.23 -10.60 1.02
N ALA A 128 1.62 -10.57 -0.18
CA ALA A 128 0.20 -10.28 -0.35
C ALA A 128 -0.67 -11.35 0.33
N ASP A 129 -0.19 -12.60 0.43
CA ASP A 129 -0.87 -13.66 1.16
C ASP A 129 -0.82 -13.51 2.69
N LYS A 130 0.08 -12.65 3.20
CA LYS A 130 0.19 -12.36 4.63
C LYS A 130 -0.71 -11.17 4.99
N GLY A 131 -1.69 -11.40 5.84
CA GLY A 131 -2.60 -10.37 6.35
C GLY A 131 -4.08 -10.66 6.05
N PRO A 132 -4.98 -9.80 6.53
CA PRO A 132 -6.42 -9.94 6.31
C PRO A 132 -6.77 -9.84 4.81
N ASP A 133 -7.91 -10.41 4.40
CA ASP A 133 -8.42 -10.23 3.04
C ASP A 133 -9.03 -8.83 2.87
N TRP A 134 -8.55 -8.10 1.85
CA TRP A 134 -9.02 -6.76 1.49
C TRP A 134 -8.86 -6.56 -0.03
N PRO A 135 -9.62 -5.65 -0.66
CA PRO A 135 -9.61 -5.49 -2.12
C PRO A 135 -8.24 -5.10 -2.71
N GLY A 136 -7.38 -4.46 -1.92
CA GLY A 136 -6.02 -4.13 -2.35
C GLY A 136 -5.13 -5.37 -2.54
N LYS A 137 -5.40 -6.47 -1.82
CA LYS A 137 -4.69 -7.74 -1.99
C LYS A 137 -4.88 -8.32 -3.39
N ASP A 138 -6.12 -8.32 -3.87
CA ASP A 138 -6.45 -8.83 -5.21
C ASP A 138 -5.82 -7.97 -6.30
N LEU A 139 -5.83 -6.64 -6.15
CA LEU A 139 -5.09 -5.74 -7.05
C LEU A 139 -3.60 -6.04 -7.10
N ILE A 140 -2.97 -6.19 -5.92
CA ILE A 140 -1.54 -6.49 -5.82
C ILE A 140 -1.22 -7.83 -6.50
N LYS A 141 -2.06 -8.86 -6.28
CA LYS A 141 -1.91 -10.17 -6.93
C LYS A 141 -2.08 -10.11 -8.44
N THR A 142 -3.10 -9.40 -8.92
CA THR A 142 -3.36 -9.23 -10.36
C THR A 142 -2.19 -8.51 -11.04
N PHE A 143 -1.69 -7.43 -10.43
CA PHE A 143 -0.51 -6.71 -10.93
C PHE A 143 0.74 -7.58 -10.89
N GLY A 144 0.99 -8.26 -9.76
CA GLY A 144 2.12 -9.18 -9.60
C GLY A 144 2.11 -10.27 -10.66
N SER A 145 0.95 -10.90 -10.90
CA SER A 145 0.77 -11.91 -11.95
C SER A 145 0.99 -11.36 -13.36
N PHE A 146 0.57 -10.13 -13.64
CA PHE A 146 0.82 -9.49 -14.93
C PHE A 146 2.32 -9.31 -15.20
N PHE A 147 3.06 -8.72 -14.27
CA PHE A 147 4.50 -8.48 -14.43
C PHE A 147 5.33 -9.77 -14.35
N CYS A 148 4.94 -10.74 -13.52
CA CYS A 148 5.50 -12.09 -13.59
C CYS A 148 5.29 -12.71 -14.97
N GLY A 149 4.10 -12.53 -15.54
CA GLY A 149 3.78 -12.94 -16.90
C GLY A 149 4.71 -12.30 -17.94
N LEU A 150 4.91 -10.98 -17.89
CA LEU A 150 5.83 -10.26 -18.78
C LEU A 150 7.28 -10.74 -18.64
N ALA A 151 7.77 -10.90 -17.41
CA ALA A 151 9.13 -11.38 -17.15
C ALA A 151 9.33 -12.82 -17.70
N LEU A 152 8.37 -13.71 -17.44
CA LEU A 152 8.38 -15.08 -17.98
C LEU A 152 8.27 -15.10 -19.51
N PHE A 153 7.52 -14.17 -20.10
CA PHE A 153 7.39 -14.03 -21.54
C PHE A 153 8.74 -13.64 -22.16
N ALA A 154 9.38 -12.59 -21.64
CA ALA A 154 10.71 -12.16 -22.08
C ALA A 154 11.77 -13.28 -21.93
N MET A 155 11.72 -14.01 -20.82
CA MET A 155 12.57 -15.19 -20.58
C MET A 155 12.30 -16.31 -21.59
N ALA A 156 11.04 -16.60 -21.90
CA ALA A 156 10.66 -17.62 -22.88
C ALA A 156 11.16 -17.31 -24.29
N PHE A 157 11.24 -16.03 -24.68
CA PHE A 157 11.90 -15.63 -25.94
C PHE A 157 13.40 -15.93 -25.92
N LYS A 158 14.08 -15.63 -24.81
CA LYS A 158 15.51 -15.93 -24.65
C LYS A 158 15.80 -17.43 -24.66
N THR A 159 14.98 -18.23 -23.96
CA THR A 159 15.19 -19.67 -23.78
C THR A 159 14.53 -20.54 -24.86
N LYS A 160 13.73 -19.94 -25.76
CA LYS A 160 12.89 -20.63 -26.75
C LYS A 160 11.97 -21.71 -26.12
N SER A 161 11.55 -21.51 -24.87
CA SER A 161 10.74 -22.46 -24.13
C SER A 161 9.24 -22.23 -24.34
N VAL A 162 8.60 -23.11 -25.11
CA VAL A 162 7.16 -23.05 -25.40
C VAL A 162 6.31 -23.20 -24.13
N LYS A 163 6.74 -24.03 -23.17
CA LYS A 163 6.04 -24.23 -21.89
C LYS A 163 6.02 -22.94 -21.05
N GLN A 164 7.17 -22.25 -20.96
CA GLN A 164 7.27 -20.97 -20.24
C GLN A 164 6.47 -19.88 -20.96
N GLY A 165 6.49 -19.85 -22.29
CA GLY A 165 5.68 -18.92 -23.08
C GLY A 165 4.18 -19.11 -22.89
N GLY A 166 3.70 -20.36 -22.83
CA GLY A 166 2.30 -20.67 -22.54
C GLY A 166 1.87 -20.22 -21.14
N GLN A 167 2.68 -20.52 -20.12
CA GLN A 167 2.42 -20.09 -18.74
C GLN A 167 2.44 -18.56 -18.60
N ALA A 168 3.38 -17.90 -19.26
CA ALA A 168 3.50 -16.45 -19.30
C ALA A 168 2.25 -15.80 -19.92
N THR A 169 1.85 -16.29 -21.10
CA THR A 169 0.67 -15.80 -21.82
C THR A 169 -0.60 -15.99 -20.98
N TRP A 170 -0.75 -17.16 -20.33
CA TRP A 170 -1.89 -17.40 -19.46
C TRP A 170 -1.95 -16.43 -18.28
N LYS A 171 -0.81 -16.18 -17.61
CA LYS A 171 -0.74 -15.21 -16.50
C LYS A 171 -1.12 -13.80 -16.94
N ILE A 172 -0.62 -13.36 -18.10
CA ILE A 172 -0.98 -12.05 -18.68
C ILE A 172 -2.48 -11.99 -18.97
N VAL A 173 -3.02 -12.98 -19.68
CA VAL A 173 -4.45 -13.03 -20.06
C VAL A 173 -5.35 -13.09 -18.84
N ALA A 174 -5.01 -13.89 -17.83
CA ALA A 174 -5.78 -13.99 -16.59
C ALA A 174 -5.82 -12.65 -15.84
N ALA A 175 -4.67 -11.97 -15.71
CA ALA A 175 -4.59 -10.66 -15.08
C ALA A 175 -5.40 -9.61 -15.87
N LEU A 176 -5.28 -9.60 -17.20
CA LEU A 176 -6.05 -8.70 -18.06
C LEU A 176 -7.55 -8.97 -17.99
N ARG A 177 -7.97 -10.23 -17.86
CA ARG A 177 -9.39 -10.59 -17.69
C ARG A 177 -9.93 -10.06 -16.37
N GLN A 178 -9.17 -10.18 -15.27
CA GLN A 178 -9.56 -9.64 -13.97
C GLN A 178 -9.69 -8.11 -13.99
N LEU A 179 -8.83 -7.42 -14.74
CA LEU A 179 -8.87 -5.95 -14.87
C LEU A 179 -9.95 -5.45 -15.83
N ARG A 180 -10.05 -6.05 -17.03
CA ARG A 180 -11.05 -5.67 -18.05
C ARG A 180 -12.47 -6.06 -17.67
N GLY A 181 -12.64 -7.06 -16.81
CA GLY A 181 -13.94 -7.38 -16.22
C GLY A 181 -14.56 -6.21 -15.45
N GLY A 182 -13.76 -5.18 -15.14
CA GLY A 182 -14.22 -3.95 -14.49
C GLY A 182 -14.53 -4.13 -13.00
N THR A 183 -14.80 -5.35 -12.55
CA THR A 183 -15.14 -5.67 -11.16
C THR A 183 -14.04 -5.26 -10.21
N LEU A 184 -12.78 -5.65 -10.47
CA LEU A 184 -11.67 -5.36 -9.57
C LEU A 184 -11.34 -3.87 -9.50
N LEU A 185 -11.32 -3.17 -10.66
CA LEU A 185 -11.07 -1.73 -10.69
C LEU A 185 -12.22 -0.93 -10.06
N ARG A 186 -13.46 -1.41 -10.21
CA ARG A 186 -14.64 -0.79 -9.61
C ARG A 186 -14.70 -1.02 -8.10
N GLU A 187 -14.46 -2.24 -7.63
CA GLU A 187 -14.34 -2.58 -6.21
C GLU A 187 -13.22 -1.77 -5.54
N ALA A 188 -12.10 -1.61 -6.24
CA ALA A 188 -11.00 -0.77 -5.79
C ALA A 188 -11.36 0.72 -5.74
N SER A 189 -12.07 1.21 -6.75
CA SER A 189 -12.52 2.61 -6.85
C SER A 189 -13.59 2.94 -5.81
N ASP A 190 -14.50 2.02 -5.54
CA ASP A 190 -15.63 2.22 -4.64
C ASP A 190 -15.30 1.82 -3.19
N TYR A 191 -14.07 1.34 -2.92
CA TYR A 191 -13.65 0.94 -1.58
C TYR A 191 -13.82 2.09 -0.56
N PRO A 192 -14.60 1.88 0.52
CA PRO A 192 -14.86 2.90 1.53
C PRO A 192 -13.92 2.83 2.73
N GLY A 193 -13.01 1.83 2.78
CA GLY A 193 -12.13 1.61 3.93
C GLY A 193 -11.06 2.69 4.12
N ARG A 194 -10.37 2.61 5.25
CA ARG A 194 -9.27 3.54 5.61
C ARG A 194 -8.18 3.58 4.56
N GLU A 195 -7.89 2.43 3.95
CA GLU A 195 -6.87 2.25 2.93
C GLU A 195 -7.31 2.69 1.52
N ARG A 196 -8.47 3.36 1.39
CA ARG A 196 -9.01 3.78 0.08
C ARG A 196 -8.01 4.51 -0.79
N ASP A 197 -7.17 5.37 -0.22
CA ASP A 197 -6.23 6.17 -1.01
C ASP A 197 -5.13 5.27 -1.61
N PHE A 198 -4.72 4.22 -0.88
CA PHE A 198 -3.84 3.18 -1.38
C PHE A 198 -4.53 2.33 -2.45
N VAL A 199 -5.73 1.82 -2.18
CA VAL A 199 -6.45 0.93 -3.10
C VAL A 199 -6.73 1.63 -4.42
N ARG A 200 -7.28 2.85 -4.35
CA ARG A 200 -7.63 3.66 -5.53
C ARG A 200 -6.39 4.10 -6.29
N GLY A 201 -5.40 4.64 -5.58
CA GLY A 201 -4.13 5.05 -6.17
C GLY A 201 -3.45 3.89 -6.90
N ASN A 202 -3.43 2.71 -6.27
CA ASN A 202 -2.85 1.51 -6.86
C ASN A 202 -3.65 1.01 -8.08
N ALA A 203 -4.99 1.04 -8.03
CA ALA A 203 -5.82 0.64 -9.16
C ALA A 203 -5.54 1.51 -10.39
N VAL A 204 -5.48 2.84 -10.22
CA VAL A 204 -5.18 3.78 -11.30
C VAL A 204 -3.75 3.55 -11.82
N TYR A 205 -2.78 3.41 -10.92
CA TYR A 205 -1.38 3.17 -11.27
C TYR A 205 -1.18 1.85 -12.03
N THR A 206 -1.79 0.77 -11.52
CA THR A 206 -1.83 -0.56 -12.14
C THR A 206 -2.39 -0.49 -13.55
N ASN A 207 -3.56 0.14 -13.70
CA ASN A 207 -4.19 0.30 -15.00
C ASN A 207 -3.31 1.11 -15.97
N ALA A 208 -2.68 2.19 -15.51
CA ALA A 208 -1.79 3.01 -16.32
C ALA A 208 -0.57 2.20 -16.81
N GLN A 209 0.09 1.44 -15.93
CA GLN A 209 1.24 0.63 -16.32
C GLN A 209 0.90 -0.49 -17.29
N ILE A 210 -0.25 -1.14 -17.08
CA ILE A 210 -0.69 -2.22 -17.96
C ILE A 210 -1.04 -1.66 -19.35
N ASN A 211 -1.72 -0.52 -19.40
CA ASN A 211 -1.98 0.15 -20.68
C ASN A 211 -0.69 0.60 -21.37
N LEU A 212 0.31 1.07 -20.62
CA LEU A 212 1.64 1.41 -21.15
C LEU A 212 2.38 0.17 -21.69
N ALA A 213 2.31 -0.95 -20.98
CA ALA A 213 2.93 -2.19 -21.41
C ALA A 213 2.25 -2.76 -22.66
N ILE A 214 0.92 -2.66 -22.77
CA ILE A 214 0.16 -3.10 -23.95
C ILE A 214 0.37 -2.17 -25.13
N SER A 215 0.42 -0.85 -24.94
CA SER A 215 0.63 0.11 -26.04
C SER A 215 2.02 0.00 -26.67
N GLY A 216 2.99 -0.54 -25.93
CA GLY A 216 4.31 -0.91 -26.46
C GLY A 216 4.34 -2.21 -27.27
N LEU A 217 3.26 -3.00 -27.29
CA LEU A 217 3.15 -4.17 -28.15
C LEU A 217 2.74 -3.73 -29.57
N PRO A 218 3.32 -4.34 -30.63
CA PRO A 218 2.91 -4.03 -32.00
C PRO A 218 1.40 -4.26 -32.17
N PRO A 219 0.68 -3.40 -32.92
CA PRO A 219 -0.72 -3.63 -33.20
C PRO A 219 -0.87 -4.99 -33.89
N ALA A 220 -1.79 -5.79 -33.37
CA ALA A 220 -2.16 -7.09 -33.92
C ALA A 220 -2.83 -6.96 -35.29
#